data_AF-A0A6J7RXX1-F1
#
_entry.id   AF-A0A6J7RXX1-F1
#
_cell.length_a   1.000
_cell.length_b   1.000
_cell.length_c   1.000
_cell.angle_alpha   90.00
_cell.angle_beta   90.00
_cell.angle_gamma   90.00
#
_symmetry.space_group_name_H-M   'P 1'
#
loop_
_entity.id
_entity.type
_entity.pdbx_description
1 polymer ?
#
loop_
_entity_poly.entity_id
_entity_poly.type
_entity_poly.pdbx_seq_one_letter_code
_entity_poly.pdbx_strand_id
1 'polypeptide(L)'
;MTGKSIERLEQDYQGRGYGDLKGDTAEIVVEFVRPIRDVVDELMSDPAELQRQMAIGAHKARATARHTLAKVYDAVGFVTLPSE
;
A
#
# COMPACT_ATOMS: atom_id res chain seq x y z
N MET A 1 6.72 -12.80 10.26
CA MET A 1 6.78 -13.79 9.17
C MET A 1 7.39 -15.12 9.62
N THR A 2 8.48 -15.15 10.40
CA THR A 2 8.76 -16.34 11.25
C THR A 2 9.08 -16.00 12.69
N GLY A 3 9.71 -14.86 12.97
CA GLY A 3 10.03 -14.41 14.33
C GLY A 3 11.08 -15.26 15.05
N LYS A 4 11.71 -16.21 14.34
CA LYS A 4 12.78 -17.04 14.88
C LYS A 4 14.06 -16.22 15.05
N SER A 5 14.78 -16.44 16.15
CA SER A 5 16.11 -15.85 16.33
C SER A 5 17.12 -16.47 15.37
N ILE A 6 18.24 -15.79 15.14
CA ILE A 6 19.29 -16.28 14.26
C ILE A 6 19.89 -17.58 14.83
N GLU A 7 20.13 -17.63 16.13
CA GLU A 7 20.67 -18.82 16.81
C GLU A 7 19.75 -20.03 16.63
N ARG A 8 18.43 -19.80 16.64
CA ARG A 8 17.46 -20.86 16.38
C ARG A 8 17.47 -21.31 14.92
N LEU A 9 17.65 -20.39 13.98
CA LEU A 9 17.78 -20.72 12.56
C LEU A 9 19.07 -21.50 12.30
N GLU A 10 20.20 -21.11 12.88
CA GLU A 10 21.47 -21.85 12.77
C GLU A 10 21.33 -23.30 13.24
N GLN A 11 20.62 -23.52 14.36
CA GLN A 11 20.29 -24.86 14.85
C GLN A 11 19.36 -25.62 13.89
N ASP A 12 18.29 -24.99 13.41
CA ASP A 12 17.29 -25.60 12.51
C ASP A 12 17.90 -26.03 11.15
N TYR A 13 19.01 -25.40 10.73
CA TYR A 13 19.69 -25.69 9.46
C TYR A 13 21.05 -26.39 9.63
N GLN A 14 21.42 -26.82 10.83
CA GLN A 14 22.66 -27.57 11.03
C GLN A 14 22.64 -28.87 10.22
N GLY A 15 23.67 -29.06 9.38
CA GLY A 15 23.77 -30.23 8.49
C GLY A 15 22.83 -30.20 7.28
N ARG A 16 22.03 -29.15 7.09
CA ARG A 16 21.24 -28.89 5.87
C ARG A 16 22.04 -28.07 4.86
N GLY A 17 21.64 -28.11 3.59
CA GLY A 17 22.28 -27.35 2.52
C GLY A 17 21.65 -25.97 2.31
N TYR A 18 22.32 -25.09 1.57
CA TYR A 18 21.74 -23.79 1.19
C TYR A 18 20.49 -23.89 0.29
N GLY A 19 20.30 -25.01 -0.40
CA GLY A 19 19.09 -25.25 -1.18
C GLY A 19 17.86 -25.32 -0.29
N ASP A 20 17.97 -26.03 0.84
CA ASP A 20 16.92 -26.16 1.85
C ASP A 20 16.56 -24.80 2.45
N LEU A 21 17.56 -24.03 2.89
CA LEU A 21 17.36 -22.69 3.44
C LEU A 21 16.64 -21.76 2.46
N LYS A 22 17.05 -21.77 1.19
CA LYS A 22 16.44 -20.93 0.16
C LYS A 22 15.02 -21.37 -0.17
N GLY A 23 14.77 -22.68 -0.24
CA GLY A 23 13.44 -23.24 -0.47
C GLY A 23 12.45 -22.83 0.62
N ASP A 24 12.79 -23.13 1.87
CA ASP A 24 11.96 -22.78 3.03
C ASP A 24 11.72 -21.25 3.09
N THR A 25 12.75 -20.44 2.83
CA THR A 25 12.61 -18.97 2.80
C THR A 25 11.67 -18.50 1.69
N ALA A 26 11.75 -19.11 0.50
CA ALA A 26 10.88 -18.75 -0.62
C ALA A 26 9.42 -19.05 -0.30
N GLU A 27 9.12 -20.22 0.27
CA GLU A 27 7.77 -20.59 0.68
C GLU A 27 7.21 -19.61 1.72
N ILE A 28 8.01 -19.27 2.74
CA ILE A 28 7.60 -18.31 3.78
C ILE A 28 7.28 -16.94 3.17
N VAL A 29 8.10 -16.44 2.25
CA VAL A 29 7.85 -15.14 1.58
C VAL A 29 6.60 -15.22 0.70
N VAL A 30 6.41 -16.31 -0.04
CA VAL A 30 5.21 -16.51 -0.88
C VAL A 30 3.95 -16.48 -0.02
N GLU A 31 3.92 -17.23 1.08
CA GLU A 31 2.74 -17.27 1.95
C GLU A 31 2.45 -15.93 2.62
N PHE A 32 3.48 -15.16 2.94
CA PHE A 32 3.29 -13.82 3.48
C PHE A 32 2.74 -12.83 2.46
N VAL A 33 3.18 -12.90 1.21
CA VAL A 33 2.74 -11.98 0.15
C VAL A 33 1.38 -12.39 -0.44
N ARG A 34 1.04 -13.68 -0.40
CA ARG A 34 -0.24 -14.23 -0.90
C ARG A 34 -1.48 -13.41 -0.50
N PRO A 35 -1.75 -13.09 0.78
CA PRO A 35 -2.93 -12.30 1.14
C PRO A 35 -2.92 -10.88 0.55
N ILE A 36 -1.73 -10.27 0.38
CA ILE A 36 -1.62 -8.95 -0.26
C ILE A 36 -1.99 -9.07 -1.75
N ARG A 37 -1.46 -10.10 -2.42
CA ARG A 37 -1.78 -10.36 -3.83
C ARG A 37 -3.28 -10.61 -4.00
N ASP A 38 -3.88 -11.43 -3.16
CA ASP A 38 -5.30 -11.78 -3.26
C ASP A 38 -6.20 -10.54 -3.07
N VAL A 39 -5.86 -9.63 -2.14
CA VAL A 39 -6.56 -8.33 -1.99
C VAL A 39 -6.37 -7.43 -3.22
N VAL A 40 -5.15 -7.39 -3.79
CA VAL A 40 -4.90 -6.63 -5.01
C VAL A 40 -5.73 -7.18 -6.17
N ASP A 41 -5.77 -8.50 -6.33
CA ASP A 41 -6.54 -9.15 -7.39
C ASP A 41 -8.05 -8.89 -7.21
N GLU A 42 -8.56 -8.93 -5.98
CA GLU A 42 -9.94 -8.55 -5.65
C GLU A 42 -10.24 -7.10 -6.05
N LEU A 43 -9.40 -6.15 -5.63
CA LEU A 43 -9.56 -4.72 -5.97
C LEU A 43 -9.49 -4.46 -7.47
N MET A 44 -8.64 -5.18 -8.20
CA MET A 44 -8.49 -5.04 -9.65
C MET A 44 -9.61 -5.72 -10.43
N SER A 45 -10.32 -6.68 -9.81
CA SER A 45 -11.44 -7.38 -10.44
C SER A 45 -12.69 -6.51 -10.63
N ASP A 46 -12.82 -5.42 -9.87
CA ASP A 46 -13.90 -4.44 -10.01
C ASP A 46 -13.37 -3.01 -10.24
N PRO A 47 -13.06 -2.65 -11.50
CA PRO A 47 -12.62 -1.30 -11.84
C PRO A 47 -13.66 -0.21 -11.52
N ALA A 48 -14.96 -0.53 -11.49
CA ALA A 48 -15.99 0.46 -11.23
C ALA A 48 -16.03 0.84 -9.75
N GLU A 49 -15.92 -0.14 -8.84
CA GLU A 49 -15.75 0.11 -7.41
C GLU A 49 -14.46 0.88 -7.13
N LEU A 50 -13.35 0.54 -7.81
CA LEU A 50 -12.09 1.28 -7.68
C LEU A 50 -12.26 2.76 -8.06
N GLN A 51 -12.91 3.04 -9.20
CA GLN A 51 -13.22 4.40 -9.63
C GLN A 51 -14.12 5.13 -8.63
N ARG A 52 -15.10 4.46 -8.03
CA ARG A 52 -15.96 5.03 -6.99
C ARG A 52 -15.14 5.44 -5.76
N GLN A 53 -14.22 4.60 -5.29
CA GLN A 53 -13.34 4.92 -4.16
C GLN A 53 -12.41 6.09 -4.50
N MET A 54 -11.85 6.12 -5.70
CA MET A 54 -11.04 7.24 -6.19
C MET A 54 -11.84 8.55 -6.22
N ALA A 55 -13.10 8.53 -6.65
CA ALA A 55 -13.97 9.71 -6.66
C ALA A 55 -14.24 10.24 -5.24
N ILE A 56 -14.49 9.34 -4.28
CA ILE A 56 -14.66 9.70 -2.86
C ILE A 56 -13.36 10.32 -2.31
N GLY A 57 -12.20 9.71 -2.60
CA GLY A 57 -10.90 10.23 -2.21
C GLY A 57 -10.63 11.60 -2.80
N ALA A 58 -10.92 11.79 -4.09
CA ALA A 58 -10.77 13.07 -4.79
C ALA A 58 -11.68 14.15 -4.19
N HIS A 59 -12.92 13.83 -3.82
CA HIS A 59 -13.82 14.77 -3.15
C HIS A 59 -13.23 15.25 -1.82
N LYS A 60 -12.78 14.31 -0.97
CA LYS A 60 -12.14 14.63 0.32
C LYS A 60 -10.87 15.46 0.13
N ALA A 61 -10.01 15.07 -0.81
CA ALA A 61 -8.77 15.79 -1.11
C ALA A 61 -9.04 17.22 -1.62
N ARG A 62 -10.02 17.40 -2.51
CA ARG A 62 -10.43 18.71 -3.02
C ARG A 62 -10.96 19.61 -1.90
N ALA A 63 -11.79 19.08 -1.00
CA ALA A 63 -12.30 19.86 0.12
C ALA A 63 -11.14 20.46 0.95
N THR A 64 -10.14 19.66 1.30
CA THR A 64 -8.96 20.13 2.03
C THR A 64 -8.10 21.08 1.20
N ALA A 65 -7.81 20.73 -0.06
CA ALA A 65 -6.91 21.50 -0.92
C ALA A 65 -7.47 22.87 -1.30
N ARG A 66 -8.80 23.00 -1.44
CA ARG A 66 -9.49 24.27 -1.78
C ARG A 66 -9.14 25.37 -0.78
N HIS A 67 -9.03 25.07 0.52
CA HIS A 67 -8.67 26.06 1.53
C HIS A 67 -7.27 26.65 1.32
N THR A 68 -6.29 25.79 1.04
CA THR A 68 -4.92 26.23 0.77
C THR A 68 -4.86 27.02 -0.52
N LEU A 69 -5.53 26.54 -1.57
CA LEU A 69 -5.55 27.22 -2.87
C LEU A 69 -6.19 28.62 -2.78
N ALA A 70 -7.28 28.77 -2.02
CA ALA A 70 -7.92 30.05 -1.80
C ALA A 70 -6.98 31.07 -1.12
N LYS A 71 -6.23 30.66 -0.09
CA LYS A 71 -5.23 31.52 0.57
C LYS A 71 -4.11 31.94 -0.39
N VAL A 72 -3.66 31.03 -1.25
CA VAL A 72 -2.64 31.35 -2.26
C VAL A 72 -3.19 32.33 -3.28
N TYR A 73 -4.42 32.14 -3.75
CA TYR A 73 -5.04 33.04 -4.74
C TYR A 73 -5.22 34.45 -4.17
N ASP A 74 -5.67 34.56 -2.92
CA ASP A 74 -5.79 35.82 -2.20
C ASP A 74 -4.43 36.52 -2.06
N ALA A 75 -3.40 35.79 -1.62
CA ALA A 75 -2.06 36.33 -1.44
C ALA A 75 -1.40 36.83 -2.75
N VAL A 76 -1.71 36.19 -3.89
CA VAL A 76 -1.19 36.58 -5.21
C VAL A 76 -2.04 37.68 -5.86
N GLY A 77 -3.25 37.93 -5.37
CA GLY A 77 -4.17 38.94 -5.89
C GLY A 77 -5.04 38.46 -7.06
N PHE A 78 -5.28 37.16 -7.18
CA PHE A 78 -6.21 36.61 -8.17
C PHE A 78 -7.67 36.82 -7.74
N VAL A 79 -8.54 37.05 -8.74
CA VAL A 79 -9.99 37.06 -8.52
C VAL A 79 -10.41 35.67 -8.05
N THR A 80 -11.08 35.59 -6.90
CA THR A 80 -11.51 34.32 -6.31
C THR A 80 -12.55 33.66 -7.20
N LEU A 81 -12.41 32.35 -7.43
CA LEU A 81 -13.41 31.56 -8.14
C LEU A 81 -14.70 31.54 -7.31
N PRO A 82 -15.89 31.69 -7.94
CA PRO A 82 -17.15 31.64 -7.22
C PRO A 82 -17.30 30.30 -6.50
N SER A 83 -17.77 30.35 -5.25
CA SER A 83 -18.07 29.18 -4.45
C SER A 83 -19.28 28.44 -5.05
N GLU A 84 -19.07 27.22 -5.56
CA GLU A 84 -20.15 26.21 -5.67
C GLU A 84 -20.45 25.62 -4.30
#